data_AF-A0A6A4UUQ4-F1
#
_entry.id   AF-A0A6A4UUQ4-F1
#
_cell.length_a   1.000
_cell.length_b   1.000
_cell.length_c   1.000
_cell.angle_alpha   90.00
_cell.angle_beta   90.00
_cell.angle_gamma   90.00
#
_symmetry.space_group_name_H-M   'P 1'
#
loop_
_entity.id
_entity.type
_entity.pdbx_description
1 polymer ?
#
loop_
_entity_poly.entity_id
_entity_poly.type
_entity_poly.pdbx_seq_one_letter_code
_entity_poly.pdbx_strand_id
1 'polypeptide(L)'
;MNQKKLPLMILQIGILFLLYSAYTNLIQGEYWQLFMDLEFIGIGLYILIIYPKRKLQLNSDLLIILFLHFCALSINSFITQNWIIMIISLSACLGYIAYRIYRKKHKYSFYIHR
;
A
#
# COMPACT_ATOMS: atom_id res chain seq x y z
N MET A 1 -20.09 -6.02 24.72
CA MET A 1 -18.92 -6.44 23.91
C MET A 1 -18.00 -5.24 23.76
N ASN A 2 -16.70 -5.35 24.09
CA ASN A 2 -15.78 -4.20 24.06
C ASN A 2 -15.66 -3.66 22.62
N GLN A 3 -16.04 -2.41 22.37
CA GLN A 3 -16.12 -1.84 21.02
C GLN A 3 -14.78 -1.89 20.24
N LYS A 4 -13.65 -2.00 20.94
CA LYS A 4 -12.30 -2.15 20.35
C LYS A 4 -11.98 -3.57 19.86
N LYS A 5 -12.73 -4.60 20.29
CA LYS A 5 -12.48 -6.00 19.89
C LYS A 5 -13.09 -6.34 18.52
N LEU A 6 -14.20 -5.70 18.16
CA LEU A 6 -14.88 -5.96 16.88
C LEU A 6 -14.03 -5.61 15.66
N PRO A 7 -13.37 -4.44 15.57
CA PRO A 7 -12.51 -4.10 14.43
C PRO A 7 -11.31 -5.05 14.30
N LEU A 8 -10.75 -5.48 15.44
CA LEU A 8 -9.63 -6.42 15.47
C LEU A 8 -10.04 -7.80 14.92
N MET A 9 -11.22 -8.30 15.32
CA MET A 9 -11.76 -9.55 14.80
C MET A 9 -12.04 -9.47 13.29
N ILE A 10 -12.64 -8.37 12.82
CA ILE A 10 -12.90 -8.16 11.39
C ILE A 10 -11.58 -8.19 10.60
N LEU A 11 -10.54 -7.51 11.10
CA LEU A 11 -9.24 -7.48 10.45
C LEU A 11 -8.57 -8.88 10.42
N GLN A 12 -8.66 -9.65 11.50
CA GLN A 12 -8.13 -11.02 11.55
C GLN A 12 -8.85 -11.95 10.57
N ILE A 13 -10.19 -11.86 10.50
CA ILE A 13 -10.99 -12.62 9.53
C ILE A 13 -10.62 -12.22 8.10
N GLY A 14 -10.44 -10.91 7.85
CA GLY A 14 -9.98 -10.41 6.55
C GLY A 14 -8.62 -10.96 6.15
N ILE A 15 -7.65 -11.02 7.07
CA ILE A 15 -6.32 -11.61 6.80
C ILE A 15 -6.43 -13.10 6.48
N LEU A 16 -7.26 -13.85 7.22
CA LEU A 16 -7.49 -15.28 6.92
C LEU A 16 -8.11 -15.48 5.54
N PHE A 17 -9.07 -14.63 5.16
CA PHE A 17 -9.67 -14.64 3.83
C PHE A 17 -8.64 -14.34 2.74
N LEU A 18 -7.78 -13.33 2.94
CA LEU A 18 -6.71 -12.99 2.00
C LEU A 18 -5.67 -14.11 1.89
N LEU A 19 -5.34 -14.81 2.97
CA LEU A 19 -4.44 -15.97 2.94
C LEU A 19 -5.02 -17.12 2.11
N TYR A 20 -6.33 -17.38 2.27
CA TYR A 20 -7.04 -18.38 1.46
C TYR A 20 -7.10 -17.96 -0.02
N SER A 21 -7.38 -16.69 -0.29
CA SER A 21 -7.37 -16.11 -1.64
C SER A 21 -5.98 -16.23 -2.29
N ALA A 22 -4.92 -15.85 -1.56
CA ALA A 22 -3.54 -15.96 -2.02
C ALA A 22 -3.16 -17.42 -2.35
N TYR A 23 -3.53 -18.38 -1.51
CA TYR A 23 -3.30 -19.80 -1.80
C TYR A 23 -4.01 -20.25 -3.08
N THR A 24 -5.26 -19.83 -3.28
CA THR A 24 -6.04 -20.15 -4.47
C THR A 24 -5.42 -19.53 -5.74
N ASN A 25 -5.05 -18.25 -5.67
CA ASN A 25 -4.42 -17.51 -6.75
C ASN A 25 -3.04 -18.09 -7.12
N LEU A 26 -2.29 -18.60 -6.14
CA LEU A 26 -1.02 -19.29 -6.37
C LEU A 26 -1.22 -20.58 -7.18
N ILE A 27 -2.25 -21.37 -6.87
CA ILE A 27 -2.56 -22.60 -7.61
C ILE A 27 -3.05 -22.29 -9.03
N GLN A 28 -3.85 -21.24 -9.18
CA GLN A 28 -4.42 -20.84 -10.48
C GLN A 28 -3.41 -20.11 -11.38
N GLY A 29 -2.24 -19.72 -10.85
CA GLY A 29 -1.24 -18.96 -11.60
C GLY A 29 -1.62 -17.49 -11.81
N GLU A 30 -2.60 -16.98 -11.05
CA GLU A 30 -3.07 -15.60 -11.08
C GLU A 30 -2.12 -14.71 -10.25
N TYR A 31 -0.89 -14.54 -10.76
CA TYR A 31 0.20 -13.88 -10.02
C TYR A 31 -0.08 -12.42 -9.67
N TRP A 32 -0.91 -11.74 -10.46
CA TRP A 32 -1.27 -10.35 -10.19
C TRP A 32 -2.17 -10.23 -8.96
N GLN A 33 -3.21 -11.06 -8.88
CA GLN A 33 -4.14 -11.13 -7.75
C GLN A 33 -3.42 -11.66 -6.50
N LEU A 34 -2.50 -12.61 -6.67
CA LEU A 34 -1.61 -13.06 -5.59
C LEU A 34 -0.77 -11.90 -5.03
N PHE A 35 -0.17 -11.09 -5.90
CA PHE A 35 0.61 -9.92 -5.47
C PHE A 35 -0.26 -8.94 -4.66
N MET A 36 -1.48 -8.67 -5.12
CA MET A 36 -2.45 -7.83 -4.40
C MET A 36 -2.76 -8.38 -3.00
N ASP A 37 -3.07 -9.67 -2.92
CA ASP A 37 -3.41 -10.32 -1.65
C ASP A 37 -2.25 -10.24 -0.66
N LEU A 38 -1.03 -10.51 -1.12
CA LEU A 38 0.18 -10.42 -0.30
C LEU A 38 0.44 -8.99 0.20
N GLU A 39 0.21 -7.99 -0.64
CA GLU A 39 0.32 -6.58 -0.25
C GLU A 39 -0.68 -6.23 0.86
N PHE A 40 -1.95 -6.60 0.70
CA PHE A 40 -2.98 -6.35 1.72
C PHE A 40 -2.73 -7.13 3.02
N ILE A 41 -2.23 -8.37 2.94
CA ILE A 41 -1.79 -9.12 4.12
C ILE A 41 -0.67 -8.36 4.84
N GLY A 42 0.32 -7.85 4.10
CA GLY A 42 1.41 -7.04 4.66
C GLY A 42 0.90 -5.81 5.40
N ILE A 43 -0.03 -5.06 4.80
CA ILE A 43 -0.69 -3.90 5.43
C ILE A 43 -1.46 -4.32 6.69
N GLY A 44 -2.23 -5.39 6.62
CA GLY A 44 -3.01 -5.91 7.75
C GLY A 44 -2.12 -6.30 8.93
N LEU A 45 -1.02 -7.02 8.68
CA LEU A 45 -0.04 -7.39 9.69
C LEU A 45 0.67 -6.16 10.29
N TYR A 46 1.03 -5.19 9.44
CA TYR A 46 1.61 -3.93 9.89
C TYR A 46 0.67 -3.19 10.87
N ILE A 47 -0.63 -3.13 10.55
CA ILE A 47 -1.65 -2.54 11.43
C ILE A 47 -1.79 -3.34 12.73
N LEU A 48 -1.77 -4.68 12.71
CA LEU A 48 -1.90 -5.48 13.92
C LEU A 48 -0.72 -5.34 14.87
N ILE A 49 0.51 -5.36 14.33
CA ILE A 49 1.72 -5.53 15.13
C ILE A 49 2.29 -4.18 15.57
N ILE A 50 2.28 -3.20 14.67
CA ILE A 50 3.05 -1.95 14.84
C ILE A 50 2.15 -0.80 15.30
N TYR A 51 0.93 -0.68 14.77
CA TYR A 51 -0.03 0.38 15.14
C TYR A 51 -0.33 0.50 16.64
N PRO A 52 -0.58 -0.58 17.41
CA PRO A 52 -0.84 -0.43 18.83
C PRO A 52 0.40 -0.01 19.64
N LYS A 53 1.62 -0.19 19.10
CA LYS A 53 2.88 0.09 19.78
C LYS A 53 3.45 1.48 19.47
N ARG A 54 3.06 2.10 18.35
CA ARG A 54 3.54 3.42 17.93
C ARG A 54 2.39 4.23 17.36
N LYS A 55 2.22 5.49 17.80
CA LYS A 55 1.42 6.50 17.07
C LYS A 55 2.13 6.77 15.75
N LEU A 56 1.89 5.91 14.77
CA LEU A 56 2.61 5.88 13.51
C LEU A 56 2.29 7.11 12.67
N GLN A 57 3.31 7.57 11.94
CA GLN A 57 3.14 8.34 10.72
C GLN A 57 2.56 7.41 9.64
N LEU A 58 1.37 6.85 9.90
CA LEU A 58 0.71 5.88 9.03
C LEU A 58 0.66 6.39 7.59
N ASN A 59 0.51 7.70 7.44
CA ASN A 59 0.51 8.40 6.16
C ASN A 59 1.83 8.25 5.38
N SER A 60 3.01 8.27 6.01
CA SER A 60 4.27 8.15 5.26
C SER A 60 4.52 6.73 4.77
N ASP A 61 4.21 5.74 5.60
CA ASP A 61 4.50 4.34 5.31
C ASP A 61 3.46 3.80 4.31
N LEU A 62 2.18 4.16 4.49
CA LEU A 62 1.12 3.84 3.53
C LEU A 62 1.41 4.47 2.16
N LEU A 63 1.92 5.70 2.11
CA LEU A 63 2.33 6.34 0.86
C LEU A 63 3.45 5.59 0.13
N ILE A 64 4.37 4.95 0.86
CA ILE A 64 5.42 4.10 0.25
C ILE A 64 4.81 2.83 -0.31
N ILE A 65 3.90 2.19 0.43
CA ILE A 65 3.20 0.98 -0.02
C ILE A 65 2.38 1.30 -1.28
N LEU A 66 1.57 2.37 -1.25
CA LEU A 66 0.83 2.88 -2.42
C LEU A 66 1.75 3.17 -3.61
N PHE A 67 2.94 3.73 -3.38
CA PHE A 67 3.90 3.95 -4.46
C PHE A 67 4.37 2.64 -5.09
N LEU A 68 4.74 1.65 -4.28
CA LEU A 68 5.13 0.31 -4.76
C LEU A 68 3.97 -0.36 -5.51
N HIS A 69 2.76 -0.26 -4.99
CA HIS A 69 1.54 -0.73 -5.65
C HIS A 69 1.39 -0.15 -7.06
N PHE A 70 1.44 1.18 -7.18
CA PHE A 70 1.29 1.84 -8.48
C PHE A 70 2.45 1.55 -9.45
N CYS A 71 3.67 1.35 -8.95
CA CYS A 71 4.78 0.86 -9.77
C CYS A 71 4.49 -0.54 -10.33
N ALA A 72 4.06 -1.47 -9.48
CA ALA A 72 3.71 -2.83 -9.90
C ALA A 72 2.52 -2.83 -10.87
N LEU A 73 1.51 -1.99 -10.61
CA LEU A 73 0.34 -1.82 -11.48
C LEU A 73 0.73 -1.28 -12.85
N SER A 74 1.69 -0.35 -12.90
CA SER A 74 2.22 0.16 -14.16
C SER A 74 2.89 -0.95 -14.97
N ILE A 75 3.74 -1.77 -14.35
CA ILE A 75 4.38 -2.92 -15.01
C ILE A 75 3.33 -3.91 -15.52
N ASN A 76 2.36 -4.28 -14.68
CA ASN A 76 1.30 -5.21 -15.08
C ASN A 76 0.42 -4.66 -16.22
N SER A 77 0.09 -3.37 -16.16
CA SER A 77 -0.70 -2.71 -17.22
C SER A 77 0.06 -2.63 -18.55
N PHE A 78 1.40 -2.51 -18.51
CA PHE A 78 2.23 -2.60 -19.70
C PHE A 78 2.21 -4.02 -20.29
N ILE A 79 2.33 -5.05 -19.46
CA ILE A 79 2.28 -6.47 -19.88
C ILE A 79 0.91 -6.81 -20.50
N THR A 80 -0.17 -6.35 -19.87
CA THR A 80 -1.56 -6.58 -20.32
C THR A 80 -2.03 -5.61 -21.40
N GLN A 81 -1.16 -4.70 -21.87
CA GLN A 81 -1.44 -3.68 -22.88
C GLN A 81 -2.64 -2.76 -22.52
N ASN A 82 -2.92 -2.59 -21.23
CA ASN A 82 -3.96 -1.68 -20.75
C ASN A 82 -3.39 -0.26 -20.57
N TRP A 83 -3.36 0.49 -21.67
CA TRP A 83 -2.80 1.84 -21.73
C TRP A 83 -3.45 2.84 -20.75
N ILE A 84 -4.75 2.70 -20.50
CA ILE A 84 -5.48 3.59 -19.58
C ILE A 84 -4.96 3.44 -18.16
N ILE A 85 -4.88 2.19 -17.68
CA ILE A 85 -4.35 1.89 -16.34
C ILE A 85 -2.87 2.26 -16.25
N MET A 86 -2.12 2.07 -17.33
CA MET A 86 -0.70 2.45 -17.39
C MET A 86 -0.48 3.94 -17.20
N ILE A 87 -1.26 4.79 -17.88
CA ILE A 87 -1.17 6.26 -17.74
C ILE A 87 -1.55 6.69 -16.32
N ILE A 88 -2.63 6.13 -15.77
CA ILE A 88 -3.09 6.45 -14.41
C ILE A 88 -2.02 6.08 -13.39
N SER A 89 -1.49 4.86 -13.45
CA SER A 89 -0.45 4.37 -12.54
C SER A 89 0.87 5.15 -12.66
N LEU A 90 1.29 5.51 -13.87
CA LEU A 90 2.45 6.38 -14.08
C LEU A 90 2.24 7.78 -13.51
N SER A 91 1.05 8.37 -13.71
CA SER A 91 0.73 9.69 -13.17
C SER A 91 0.77 9.69 -11.63
N ALA A 92 0.30 8.61 -10.99
CA ALA A 92 0.38 8.43 -9.55
C ALA A 92 1.82 8.31 -9.05
N CYS A 93 2.67 7.54 -9.76
CA CYS A 93 4.10 7.43 -9.45
C CYS A 93 4.81 8.79 -9.56
N LEU A 94 4.57 9.54 -10.64
CA LEU A 94 5.15 10.87 -10.85
C LEU A 94 4.66 11.85 -9.78
N GLY A 95 3.37 11.82 -9.43
CA GLY A 95 2.79 12.64 -8.37
C GLY A 95 3.47 12.38 -7.02
N TYR A 96 3.74 11.12 -6.68
CA TYR A 96 4.48 10.76 -5.47
C TYR A 96 5.91 11.31 -5.48
N ILE A 97 6.63 11.15 -6.60
CA ILE A 97 8.01 11.67 -6.74
C ILE A 97 8.02 13.19 -6.62
N ALA A 98 7.11 13.89 -7.31
CA ALA A 98 6.96 15.33 -7.23
C ALA A 98 6.64 15.81 -5.80
N TYR A 99 5.73 15.13 -5.11
CA TYR A 99 5.41 15.39 -3.71
C TYR A 99 6.65 15.25 -2.80
N ARG A 100 7.45 14.19 -3.00
CA ARG A 100 8.69 13.97 -2.22
C ARG A 100 9.73 15.06 -2.49
N ILE A 101 9.89 15.48 -3.74
CA ILE A 101 10.80 16.59 -4.13
C ILE A 101 10.33 17.90 -3.51
N TYR A 102 9.04 18.24 -3.64
CA TYR A 102 8.44 19.44 -3.06
C TYR A 102 8.64 19.48 -1.54
N ARG A 103 8.32 18.39 -0.83
CA ARG A 103 8.50 18.33 0.62
C ARG A 103 9.98 18.48 1.03
N LYS A 104 10.92 17.89 0.28
CA LYS A 104 12.36 18.08 0.53
C LYS A 104 12.77 19.55 0.37
N LYS A 105 12.30 20.24 -0.67
CA LYS A 105 12.61 21.65 -0.94
C LYS A 105 12.10 22.58 0.18
N HIS A 106 10.88 22.35 0.69
CA HIS A 106 10.29 23.18 1.73
C HIS A 106 10.80 22.89 3.16
N LYS A 107 11.40 21.71 3.41
CA LYS A 107 11.99 21.41 4.71
C LYS A 107 13.21 22.30 5.03
N TYR A 108 13.94 22.77 4.00
CA TYR A 108 15.10 23.65 4.18
C TYR A 108 14.74 25.14 4.32
N SER A 109 13.53 25.55 3.90
CA SER A 109 13.09 26.95 4.04
C SER A 109 12.71 27.34 5.47
N PHE A 110 12.39 26.37 6.33
CA PHE A 110 11.93 26.63 7.70
C PHE A 110 13.06 26.76 8.74
N TYR A 111 14.30 26.42 8.38
CA TYR A 111 15.45 26.47 9.28
C TYR A 111 16.41 27.64 9.02
N ILE A 112 16.10 28.54 8.08
CA ILE A 112 16.93 29.72 7.74
C ILE A 112 16.35 31.02 8.35
N HIS A 113 15.28 30.93 9.14
CA HIS A 113 14.70 32.06 9.87
C HIS A 113 14.53 31.76 11.36
N ARG A 114 15.66 31.70 12.06
CA ARG A 114 15.75 32.08 13.47
C ARG A 114 17.13 32.64 13.75
#